data_AF-A0A3N5EUV4-F1
#
_entry.id   AF-A0A3N5EUV4-F1
#
_cell.length_a   1.000
_cell.length_b   1.000
_cell.length_c   1.000
_cell.angle_alpha   90.00
_cell.angle_beta   90.00
_cell.angle_gamma   90.00
#
_symmetry.space_group_name_H-M   'P 1'
#
loop_
_entity.id
_entity.type
_entity.pdbx_description
1 polymer ?
#
loop_
_entity_poly.entity_id
_entity_poly.type
_entity_poly.pdbx_seq_one_letter_code
_entity_poly.pdbx_strand_id
1 'polypeptide(L)'
;MSYDLPEGSKNQQQSVRPLTGSYLEHLGKEAATRWGKIGGSLTDSVSVSVKHASSRLSPEQVKRVVEFANVNAYLSEFKKEGTHKIVDFGDAGPANVADVLRDMNDGGEAVTDLGISDYSRVPEKRAHAGSDDRYLEEAFAVRSSMGYPEHNPLSDVIELRDKVAGDLSHTCSELSSMEVLCDVDLTDRLYTQVKQAAMTGTTLGEVVQAWSSVSDNPAFVKEAFDRIVPRLLRDGVFQSAGAIGDSIVKTAGARYVNTEHPLVGAYADFCEGFSKLAELYASRSEL
;
A
#
# COMPACT_ATOMS: atom_id res chain seq x y z
N MET A 1 -1.86 3.30 -16.14
CA MET A 1 -3.09 2.58 -16.55
C MET A 1 -4.26 3.24 -15.86
N SER A 2 -5.16 3.84 -16.63
CA SER A 2 -6.39 4.46 -16.13
C SER A 2 -7.39 3.35 -15.83
N TYR A 3 -7.78 3.18 -14.58
CA TYR A 3 -8.86 2.26 -14.21
C TYR A 3 -10.18 2.90 -14.63
N ASP A 4 -10.68 2.48 -15.80
CA ASP A 4 -11.99 2.90 -16.26
C ASP A 4 -13.07 2.23 -15.40
N LEU A 5 -13.68 3.01 -14.52
CA LEU A 5 -14.80 2.56 -13.69
C LEU A 5 -16.02 2.19 -14.58
N PRO A 6 -16.85 1.22 -14.17
CA PRO A 6 -18.07 0.84 -14.87
C PRO A 6 -19.03 2.03 -15.07
N GLU A 7 -19.73 2.09 -16.20
CA GLU A 7 -20.58 3.23 -16.59
C GLU A 7 -21.72 3.53 -15.58
N GLY A 8 -22.18 2.54 -14.82
CA GLY A 8 -23.18 2.74 -13.75
C GLY A 8 -22.66 3.61 -12.60
N SER A 9 -21.40 3.43 -12.19
CA SER A 9 -20.74 4.22 -11.15
C SER A 9 -20.49 5.66 -11.59
N LYS A 10 -20.23 5.84 -12.90
CA LYS A 10 -20.01 7.17 -13.51
C LYS A 10 -21.28 8.03 -13.48
N ASN A 11 -22.46 7.44 -13.65
CA ASN A 11 -23.74 8.19 -13.67
C ASN A 11 -24.18 8.70 -12.29
N GLN A 12 -23.88 7.98 -11.20
CA GLN A 12 -24.13 8.50 -9.85
C GLN A 12 -23.14 9.60 -9.46
N GLN A 13 -21.87 9.45 -9.82
CA GLN A 13 -20.83 10.46 -9.56
C GLN A 13 -21.14 11.80 -10.24
N GLN A 14 -21.79 11.79 -11.41
CA GLN A 14 -22.18 13.01 -12.13
C GLN A 14 -23.30 13.81 -11.46
N SER A 15 -24.07 13.21 -10.55
CA SER A 15 -25.16 13.89 -9.82
C SER A 15 -24.71 14.52 -8.50
N VAL A 16 -23.49 14.22 -8.05
CA VAL A 16 -22.96 14.66 -6.76
C VAL A 16 -22.16 15.94 -6.95
N ARG A 17 -22.55 17.01 -6.23
CA ARG A 17 -21.78 18.26 -6.25
C ARG A 17 -20.37 17.98 -5.70
N PRO A 18 -19.30 18.41 -6.41
CA PRO A 18 -17.95 18.29 -5.88
C PRO A 18 -17.85 19.16 -4.63
N LEU A 19 -17.72 18.54 -3.47
CA LEU A 19 -17.47 19.20 -2.21
C LEU A 19 -15.97 19.41 -2.03
N THR A 20 -15.60 20.50 -1.39
CA THR A 20 -14.20 20.79 -1.08
C THR A 20 -13.68 19.85 0.01
N GLY A 21 -12.41 19.46 -0.06
CA GLY A 21 -11.80 18.59 0.95
C GLY A 21 -11.88 19.17 2.37
N SER A 22 -11.84 20.50 2.51
CA SER A 22 -11.99 21.21 3.79
C SER A 22 -13.36 20.99 4.44
N TYR A 23 -14.42 20.88 3.63
CA TYR A 23 -15.76 20.59 4.16
C TYR A 23 -15.88 19.15 4.67
N LEU A 24 -15.31 18.18 3.92
CA LEU A 24 -15.28 16.77 4.37
C LEU A 24 -14.45 16.61 5.64
N GLU A 25 -13.34 17.35 5.76
CA GLU A 25 -12.53 17.38 6.97
C GLU A 25 -13.30 17.98 8.15
N HIS A 26 -14.10 19.02 7.92
CA HIS A 26 -14.96 19.61 8.96
C HIS A 26 -15.99 18.59 9.46
N LEU A 27 -16.66 17.86 8.57
CA LEU A 27 -17.61 16.80 8.94
C LEU A 27 -16.94 15.69 9.76
N GLY A 28 -15.73 15.26 9.36
CA GLY A 28 -14.98 14.25 10.11
C GLY A 28 -14.58 14.73 11.51
N LYS A 29 -14.15 16.00 11.64
CA LYS A 29 -13.83 16.62 12.94
C LYS A 29 -15.06 16.76 13.84
N GLU A 30 -16.20 17.13 13.26
CA GLU A 30 -17.46 17.24 13.98
C GLU A 30 -17.90 15.87 14.51
N ALA A 31 -17.84 14.82 13.68
CA ALA A 31 -18.15 13.45 14.09
C ALA A 31 -17.25 12.97 15.25
N ALA A 32 -15.93 13.20 15.15
CA ALA A 32 -14.99 12.85 16.22
C ALA A 32 -15.29 13.62 17.53
N THR A 33 -15.62 14.91 17.41
CA THR A 33 -15.99 15.75 18.57
C THR A 33 -17.30 15.27 19.21
N ARG A 34 -18.27 14.84 18.39
CA ARG A 34 -19.56 14.32 18.83
C ARG A 34 -19.39 13.01 19.60
N TRP A 35 -18.58 12.09 19.07
CA TRP A 35 -18.22 10.84 19.73
C TRP A 35 -17.63 11.09 21.13
N GLY A 36 -16.63 11.97 21.24
CA GLY A 36 -15.99 12.29 22.51
C GLY A 36 -16.89 13.00 23.54
N LYS A 37 -18.05 13.52 23.14
CA LYS A 37 -19.01 14.23 24.03
C LYS A 37 -20.20 13.37 24.43
N ILE A 38 -20.77 12.63 23.49
CA ILE A 38 -22.03 11.88 23.68
C ILE A 38 -21.75 10.45 24.15
N GLY A 39 -20.56 9.90 23.81
CA GLY A 39 -20.29 8.47 23.97
C GLY A 39 -21.03 7.63 22.92
N GLY A 40 -20.67 6.35 22.80
CA GLY A 40 -21.18 5.43 21.78
C GLY A 40 -20.13 5.05 20.74
N SER A 41 -20.56 4.48 19.61
CA SER A 41 -19.63 4.11 18.54
C SER A 41 -19.25 5.32 17.68
N LEU A 42 -18.00 5.33 17.22
CA LEU A 42 -17.54 6.36 16.28
C LEU A 42 -18.27 6.23 14.94
N THR A 43 -18.61 5.01 14.52
CA THR A 43 -19.43 4.69 13.35
C THR A 43 -20.77 5.43 13.39
N ASP A 44 -21.51 5.37 14.50
CA ASP A 44 -22.81 6.05 14.64
C ASP A 44 -22.66 7.58 14.56
N SER A 45 -21.60 8.11 15.19
CA SER A 45 -21.32 9.54 15.16
C SER A 45 -21.02 10.04 13.74
N VAL A 46 -20.28 9.26 12.95
CA VAL A 46 -20.02 9.55 11.54
C VAL A 46 -21.28 9.44 10.71
N SER A 47 -22.05 8.37 10.86
CA SER A 47 -23.33 8.19 10.16
C SER A 47 -24.28 9.35 10.39
N VAL A 48 -24.39 9.82 11.63
CA VAL A 48 -25.25 10.96 11.96
C VAL A 48 -24.74 12.26 11.35
N SER A 49 -23.43 12.53 11.41
CA SER A 49 -22.83 13.71 10.77
C SER A 49 -22.99 13.70 9.25
N VAL A 50 -22.87 12.54 8.61
CA VAL A 50 -23.08 12.37 7.17
C VAL A 50 -24.56 12.50 6.79
N LYS A 51 -25.49 11.95 7.59
CA LYS A 51 -26.94 12.10 7.39
C LYS A 51 -27.41 13.55 7.58
N HIS A 52 -26.79 14.30 8.49
CA HIS A 52 -27.09 15.73 8.68
C HIS A 52 -26.51 16.62 7.57
N ALA A 53 -25.44 16.20 6.90
CA ALA A 53 -24.95 16.91 5.74
C ALA A 53 -26.02 16.85 4.65
N SER A 54 -26.67 17.99 4.38
CA SER A 54 -27.83 18.11 3.48
C SER A 54 -27.52 17.80 2.00
N SER A 55 -26.29 17.41 1.69
CA SER A 55 -25.83 16.99 0.37
C SER A 55 -25.56 15.49 0.38
N ARG A 56 -26.17 14.76 -0.57
CA ARG A 56 -25.82 13.37 -0.85
C ARG A 56 -24.32 13.26 -1.13
N LEU A 57 -23.58 12.68 -0.20
CA LEU A 57 -22.15 12.41 -0.36
C LEU A 57 -21.97 11.19 -1.26
N SER A 58 -20.95 11.22 -2.13
CA SER A 58 -20.53 10.01 -2.84
C SER A 58 -19.85 9.02 -1.88
N PRO A 59 -19.83 7.72 -2.19
CA PRO A 59 -19.15 6.71 -1.34
C PRO A 59 -17.69 7.06 -1.03
N GLU A 60 -16.96 7.64 -1.99
CA GLU A 60 -15.58 8.11 -1.79
C GLU A 60 -15.49 9.30 -0.84
N GLN A 61 -16.46 10.22 -0.90
CA GLN A 61 -16.54 11.33 0.06
C GLN A 61 -16.84 10.82 1.47
N VAL A 62 -17.73 9.82 1.61
CA VAL A 62 -18.02 9.17 2.89
C VAL A 62 -16.77 8.48 3.44
N LYS A 63 -16.05 7.72 2.61
CA LYS A 63 -14.77 7.12 2.99
C LYS A 63 -13.79 8.16 3.50
N ARG A 64 -13.69 9.31 2.82
CA ARG A 64 -12.80 10.39 3.24
C ARG A 64 -13.23 11.04 4.57
N VAL A 65 -14.53 11.17 4.82
CA VAL A 65 -15.06 11.65 6.11
C VAL A 65 -14.73 10.67 7.24
N VAL A 66 -14.87 9.35 7.01
CA VAL A 66 -14.50 8.30 7.97
C VAL A 66 -13.02 8.36 8.31
N GLU A 67 -12.15 8.50 7.30
CA GLU A 67 -10.70 8.66 7.51
C GLU A 67 -10.39 9.88 8.39
N PHE A 68 -10.98 11.04 8.09
CA PHE A 68 -10.79 12.24 8.91
C PHE A 68 -11.33 12.05 10.33
N ALA A 69 -12.47 11.38 10.51
CA ALA A 69 -13.02 11.10 11.83
C ALA A 69 -12.10 10.20 12.66
N ASN A 70 -11.61 9.09 12.09
CA ASN A 70 -10.70 8.16 12.77
C ASN A 70 -9.39 8.85 13.17
N VAL A 71 -8.78 9.63 12.27
CA VAL A 71 -7.54 10.37 12.56
C VAL A 71 -7.76 11.42 13.66
N ASN A 72 -8.84 12.20 13.58
CA ASN A 72 -9.10 13.24 14.59
C ASN A 72 -9.46 12.63 15.95
N ALA A 73 -10.24 11.54 15.98
CA ALA A 73 -10.54 10.80 17.20
C ALA A 73 -9.25 10.26 17.84
N TYR A 74 -8.40 9.58 17.06
CA TYR A 74 -7.09 9.11 17.51
C TYR A 74 -6.25 10.25 18.10
N LEU A 75 -6.08 11.36 17.36
CA LEU A 75 -5.28 12.49 17.83
C LEU A 75 -5.85 13.13 19.09
N SER A 76 -7.17 13.13 19.26
CA SER A 76 -7.83 13.69 20.45
C SER A 76 -7.59 12.84 21.70
N GLU A 77 -7.67 11.50 21.59
CA GLU A 77 -7.40 10.58 22.70
C GLU A 77 -5.90 10.44 22.97
N PHE A 78 -5.07 10.37 21.93
CA PHE A 78 -3.61 10.32 22.08
C PHE A 78 -3.07 11.54 22.84
N LYS A 79 -3.65 12.72 22.62
CA LYS A 79 -3.31 13.93 23.37
C LYS A 79 -3.70 13.85 24.85
N LYS A 80 -4.73 13.09 25.21
CA LYS A 80 -5.16 12.89 26.60
C LYS A 80 -4.29 11.84 27.30
N GLU A 81 -3.90 10.77 26.61
CA GLU A 81 -3.25 9.61 27.22
C GLU A 81 -1.71 9.64 27.26
N GLY A 82 -1.08 10.41 26.36
CA GLY A 82 0.38 10.56 26.29
C GLY A 82 1.10 9.58 25.35
N THR A 83 2.43 9.73 25.24
CA THR A 83 3.27 9.24 24.12
C THR A 83 3.37 7.72 23.93
N HIS A 84 2.88 6.89 24.85
CA HIS A 84 3.14 5.44 24.86
C HIS A 84 1.93 4.57 25.22
N LYS A 85 0.70 5.03 24.91
CA LYS A 85 -0.50 4.25 25.21
C LYS A 85 -1.34 3.95 23.97
N ILE A 86 -1.97 2.79 23.99
CA ILE A 86 -2.90 2.31 22.97
C ILE A 86 -4.20 3.08 23.18
N VAL A 87 -4.61 3.86 22.16
CA VAL A 87 -5.88 4.59 22.17
C VAL A 87 -7.02 3.58 22.13
N ASP A 88 -7.87 3.59 23.15
CA ASP A 88 -9.06 2.76 23.22
C ASP A 88 -10.27 3.49 22.59
N PHE A 89 -10.84 2.89 21.54
CA PHE A 89 -12.06 3.36 20.88
C PHE A 89 -13.35 2.76 21.50
N GLY A 90 -13.21 1.99 22.58
CA GLY A 90 -14.28 1.20 23.18
C GLY A 90 -14.61 -0.06 22.40
N ASP A 91 -15.67 -0.76 22.82
CA ASP A 91 -16.06 -2.08 22.29
C ASP A 91 -16.39 -2.10 20.79
N ALA A 92 -16.75 -0.96 20.21
CA ALA A 92 -17.12 -0.83 18.81
C ALA A 92 -15.94 -0.55 17.87
N GLY A 93 -14.77 -0.17 18.42
CA GLY A 93 -13.58 0.14 17.64
C GLY A 93 -13.67 1.42 16.78
N PRO A 94 -12.70 1.63 15.88
CA PRO A 94 -12.71 2.77 14.95
C PRO A 94 -13.87 2.66 13.96
N ALA A 95 -14.26 3.78 13.35
CA ALA A 95 -15.37 3.79 12.40
C ALA A 95 -15.05 2.93 11.17
N ASN A 96 -15.98 2.04 10.82
CA ASN A 96 -15.89 1.17 9.66
C ASN A 96 -16.71 1.75 8.50
N VAL A 97 -16.06 1.93 7.35
CA VAL A 97 -16.66 2.48 6.13
C VAL A 97 -17.85 1.64 5.66
N ALA A 98 -17.76 0.31 5.73
CA ALA A 98 -18.82 -0.57 5.26
C ALA A 98 -20.09 -0.45 6.11
N ASP A 99 -19.94 -0.30 7.44
CA ASP A 99 -21.06 -0.14 8.36
C ASP A 99 -21.72 1.24 8.21
N VAL A 100 -20.94 2.30 7.98
CA VAL A 100 -21.47 3.65 7.69
C VAL A 100 -22.25 3.65 6.38
N LEU A 101 -21.70 3.06 5.31
CA LEU A 101 -22.39 2.98 4.02
C LEU A 101 -23.66 2.13 4.10
N ARG A 102 -23.64 1.02 4.84
CA ARG A 102 -24.84 0.19 5.09
C ARG A 102 -25.90 0.98 5.86
N ASP A 103 -25.53 1.67 6.92
CA ASP A 103 -26.47 2.47 7.73
C ASP A 103 -27.03 3.69 6.96
N MET A 104 -26.28 4.23 6.01
CA MET A 104 -26.80 5.22 5.07
C MET A 104 -27.86 4.62 4.13
N ASN A 105 -27.68 3.37 3.71
CA ASN A 105 -28.60 2.67 2.80
C ASN A 105 -29.86 2.14 3.47
N ASP A 106 -29.76 1.68 4.72
CA ASP A 106 -30.89 1.16 5.50
C ASP A 106 -31.85 2.28 5.95
N GLY A 107 -31.41 3.54 5.94
CA GLY A 107 -32.18 4.73 6.34
C GLY A 107 -33.22 5.25 5.32
N GLY A 108 -33.41 4.60 4.17
CA GLY A 108 -34.47 4.93 3.21
C GLY A 108 -34.15 6.00 2.16
N GLU A 109 -32.95 6.58 2.16
CA GLU A 109 -32.42 7.35 1.02
C GLU A 109 -31.31 6.57 0.35
N ALA A 110 -31.66 5.82 -0.70
CA ALA A 110 -30.75 4.94 -1.41
C ALA A 110 -29.51 5.67 -1.94
N VAL A 111 -28.34 5.40 -1.34
CA VAL A 111 -27.07 5.44 -2.06
C VAL A 111 -26.98 4.08 -2.75
N THR A 112 -27.45 3.99 -3.98
CA THR A 112 -27.45 2.72 -4.73
C THR A 112 -26.00 2.30 -5.01
N ASP A 113 -25.38 1.61 -4.06
CA ASP A 113 -24.23 0.76 -4.32
C ASP A 113 -24.74 -0.42 -5.16
N LEU A 114 -24.71 -0.25 -6.48
CA LEU A 114 -24.80 -1.37 -7.40
C LEU A 114 -23.47 -2.10 -7.31
N GLY A 115 -23.37 -2.89 -6.25
CA GLY A 115 -22.17 -3.56 -5.83
C GLY A 115 -21.49 -4.28 -6.97
N ILE A 116 -20.17 -4.27 -6.90
CA ILE A 116 -19.30 -5.26 -7.54
C ILE A 116 -19.67 -6.59 -6.88
N SER A 117 -20.78 -7.20 -7.31
CA SER A 117 -21.19 -8.52 -6.87
C SER A 117 -20.14 -9.50 -7.35
N ASP A 118 -19.37 -9.96 -6.37
CA ASP A 118 -18.47 -11.08 -6.45
C ASP A 118 -19.25 -12.29 -6.99
N TYR A 119 -19.07 -12.60 -8.27
CA TYR A 119 -19.74 -13.73 -8.94
C TYR A 119 -19.30 -15.10 -8.37
N SER A 120 -18.36 -15.11 -7.42
CA SER A 120 -17.95 -16.28 -6.65
C SER A 120 -18.97 -16.68 -5.56
N ARG A 121 -19.88 -15.78 -5.16
CA ARG A 121 -20.97 -16.12 -4.23
C ARG A 121 -22.21 -16.56 -4.99
N VAL A 122 -22.55 -17.84 -4.86
CA VAL A 122 -23.88 -18.35 -5.22
C VAL A 122 -24.91 -17.50 -4.46
N PRO A 123 -25.87 -16.84 -5.13
CA PRO A 123 -26.82 -15.98 -4.44
C PRO A 123 -27.59 -16.81 -3.40
N GLU A 124 -27.51 -16.41 -2.13
CA GLU A 124 -28.38 -16.96 -1.10
C GLU A 124 -29.81 -16.66 -1.52
N LYS A 125 -30.56 -17.71 -1.87
CA LYS A 125 -31.98 -17.62 -2.21
C LYS A 125 -32.76 -16.96 -1.07
N ARG A 126 -33.01 -15.66 -1.20
CA ARG A 126 -34.16 -15.01 -0.57
C ARG A 126 -35.13 -14.60 -1.68
N ALA A 127 -35.67 -15.60 -2.36
CA ALA A 127 -36.83 -15.42 -3.21
C ALA A 127 -38.08 -15.41 -2.33
N HIS A 128 -38.64 -14.23 -2.08
CA HIS A 128 -40.09 -14.15 -1.92
C HIS A 128 -40.68 -14.31 -3.32
N ALA A 129 -41.08 -15.53 -3.67
CA ALA A 129 -41.80 -15.84 -4.89
C ALA A 129 -43.20 -15.21 -4.83
N GLY A 130 -43.30 -13.96 -5.28
CA GLY A 130 -44.56 -13.37 -5.75
C GLY A 130 -44.84 -13.87 -7.18
N SER A 131 -46.12 -13.96 -7.52
CA SER A 131 -46.73 -14.63 -8.68
C SER A 131 -46.28 -14.24 -10.11
N ASP A 132 -45.14 -13.57 -10.30
CA ASP A 132 -44.70 -13.03 -11.59
C ASP A 132 -43.76 -13.94 -12.40
N ASP A 133 -43.32 -15.08 -11.87
CA ASP A 133 -42.40 -15.99 -12.58
C ASP A 133 -43.00 -16.60 -13.87
N ARG A 134 -44.33 -16.72 -13.97
CA ARG A 134 -44.98 -17.28 -15.16
C ARG A 134 -44.87 -16.39 -16.40
N TYR A 135 -44.87 -15.07 -16.21
CA TYR A 135 -44.73 -14.13 -17.34
C TYR A 135 -43.29 -14.13 -17.88
N LEU A 136 -42.30 -14.34 -17.01
CA LEU A 136 -40.90 -14.44 -17.42
C LEU A 136 -40.62 -15.79 -18.12
N GLU A 137 -41.16 -16.90 -17.62
CA GLU A 137 -41.03 -18.20 -18.29
C GLU A 137 -41.65 -18.22 -19.70
N GLU A 138 -42.79 -17.56 -19.88
CA GLU A 138 -43.49 -17.49 -21.16
C GLU A 138 -42.82 -16.49 -22.14
N ALA A 139 -42.32 -15.35 -21.64
CA ALA A 139 -41.63 -14.35 -22.47
C ALA A 139 -40.26 -14.82 -22.98
N PHE A 140 -39.55 -15.65 -22.21
CA PHE A 140 -38.23 -16.14 -22.59
C PHE A 140 -38.24 -17.50 -23.30
N ALA A 141 -39.41 -18.13 -23.47
CA ALA A 141 -39.59 -19.41 -24.17
C ALA A 141 -38.44 -20.40 -23.87
N VAL A 142 -38.04 -20.49 -22.60
CA VAL A 142 -36.92 -21.32 -22.18
C VAL A 142 -37.36 -22.76 -22.32
N ARG A 143 -37.13 -23.33 -23.51
CA ARG A 143 -37.11 -24.77 -23.71
C ARG A 143 -36.06 -25.30 -22.75
N SER A 144 -36.51 -25.77 -21.61
CA SER A 144 -35.73 -26.61 -20.71
C SER A 144 -35.07 -27.71 -21.54
N SER A 145 -33.77 -27.91 -21.30
CA SER A 145 -32.87 -28.91 -21.90
C SER A 145 -32.13 -28.56 -23.20
N MET A 146 -31.22 -27.59 -23.12
CA MET A 146 -29.84 -27.92 -23.48
C MET A 146 -29.08 -28.00 -22.17
N GLY A 147 -28.80 -29.22 -21.71
CA GLY A 147 -27.96 -29.44 -20.55
C GLY A 147 -26.60 -28.81 -20.82
N TYR A 148 -26.32 -27.69 -20.17
CA TYR A 148 -24.95 -27.22 -20.08
C TYR A 148 -24.13 -28.37 -19.46
N PRO A 149 -22.97 -28.72 -20.03
CA PRO A 149 -22.14 -29.75 -19.44
C PRO A 149 -21.88 -29.37 -17.97
N GLU A 150 -22.17 -30.28 -17.04
CA GLU A 150 -22.02 -30.06 -15.59
C GLU A 150 -20.60 -29.61 -15.22
N HIS A 151 -19.62 -29.92 -16.08
CA HIS A 151 -18.26 -29.41 -16.00
C HIS A 151 -17.93 -28.51 -17.18
N ASN A 152 -17.46 -27.30 -16.87
CA ASN A 152 -16.80 -26.45 -17.85
C ASN A 152 -15.50 -27.14 -18.30
N PRO A 153 -15.35 -27.54 -19.58
CA PRO A 153 -14.14 -28.20 -20.07
C PRO A 153 -12.90 -27.29 -20.02
N LEU A 154 -13.09 -25.98 -19.79
CA LEU A 154 -12.02 -25.01 -19.63
C LEU A 154 -11.71 -24.68 -18.16
N SER A 155 -12.34 -25.33 -17.19
CA SER A 155 -12.13 -25.03 -15.76
C SER A 155 -10.65 -25.10 -15.40
N ASP A 156 -9.97 -26.19 -15.76
CA ASP A 156 -8.55 -26.40 -15.47
C ASP A 156 -7.66 -25.32 -16.11
N VAL A 157 -8.02 -24.85 -17.31
CA VAL A 157 -7.27 -23.78 -18.01
C VAL A 157 -7.49 -22.43 -17.32
N ILE A 158 -8.71 -22.16 -16.86
CA ILE A 158 -9.04 -20.95 -16.11
C ILE A 158 -8.31 -20.96 -14.77
N GLU A 159 -8.31 -22.08 -14.06
CA GLU A 159 -7.59 -22.25 -12.79
C GLU A 159 -6.08 -22.07 -12.97
N LEU A 160 -5.49 -22.67 -14.02
CA LEU A 160 -4.08 -22.47 -14.35
C LEU A 160 -3.77 -21.01 -14.69
N ARG A 161 -4.61 -20.35 -15.49
CA ARG A 161 -4.46 -18.92 -15.82
C ARG A 161 -4.50 -18.06 -14.57
N ASP A 162 -5.48 -18.29 -13.70
CA ASP A 162 -5.68 -17.50 -12.49
C ASP A 162 -4.54 -17.74 -11.49
N LYS A 163 -4.01 -18.97 -11.43
CA LYS A 163 -2.82 -19.30 -10.65
C LYS A 163 -1.58 -18.58 -11.18
N VAL A 164 -1.31 -18.63 -12.48
CA VAL A 164 -0.17 -17.92 -13.10
C VAL A 164 -0.30 -16.40 -12.92
N ALA A 165 -1.51 -15.85 -13.05
CA ALA A 165 -1.76 -14.43 -12.78
C ALA A 165 -1.53 -14.08 -11.30
N GLY A 166 -1.93 -14.95 -10.38
CA GLY A 166 -1.66 -14.83 -8.96
C GLY A 166 -0.16 -14.84 -8.64
N ASP A 167 0.57 -15.81 -9.18
CA ASP A 167 2.02 -15.95 -9.00
C ASP A 167 2.75 -14.71 -9.57
N LEU A 168 2.39 -14.25 -10.77
CA LEU A 168 2.94 -13.03 -11.35
C LEU A 168 2.67 -11.80 -10.48
N SER A 169 1.45 -11.63 -9.97
CA SER A 169 1.10 -10.50 -9.10
C SER A 169 1.88 -10.55 -7.78
N HIS A 170 2.09 -11.75 -7.24
CA HIS A 170 2.85 -11.96 -6.01
C HIS A 170 4.32 -11.59 -6.23
N THR A 171 4.98 -12.12 -7.27
CA THR A 171 6.37 -11.80 -7.60
C THR A 171 6.55 -10.31 -7.92
N CYS A 172 5.60 -9.68 -8.60
CA CYS A 172 5.64 -8.23 -8.84
C CYS A 172 5.59 -7.43 -7.54
N SER A 173 4.72 -7.82 -6.60
CA SER A 173 4.60 -7.15 -5.30
C SER A 173 5.87 -7.32 -4.46
N GLU A 174 6.45 -8.52 -4.43
CA GLU A 174 7.69 -8.79 -3.71
C GLU A 174 8.86 -8.01 -4.30
N LEU A 175 8.98 -7.99 -5.63
CA LEU A 175 10.02 -7.22 -6.33
C LEU A 175 9.92 -5.73 -5.99
N SER A 176 8.72 -5.13 -6.05
CA SER A 176 8.54 -3.73 -5.67
C SER A 176 8.87 -3.46 -4.21
N SER A 177 8.54 -4.38 -3.29
CA SER A 177 8.92 -4.25 -1.88
C SER A 177 10.45 -4.30 -1.69
N MET A 178 11.13 -5.21 -2.39
CA MET A 178 12.59 -5.37 -2.30
C MET A 178 13.33 -4.20 -2.94
N GLU A 179 12.80 -3.63 -4.02
CA GLU A 179 13.34 -2.41 -4.63
C GLU A 179 13.34 -1.24 -3.64
N VAL A 180 12.22 -1.00 -2.96
CA VAL A 180 12.13 0.06 -1.94
C VAL A 180 13.11 -0.20 -0.80
N LEU A 181 13.20 -1.44 -0.31
CA LEU A 181 14.13 -1.80 0.75
C LEU A 181 15.60 -1.55 0.35
N CYS A 182 15.99 -1.93 -0.87
CA CYS A 182 17.35 -1.75 -1.36
C CYS A 182 17.68 -0.27 -1.63
N ASP A 183 16.77 0.45 -2.28
CA ASP A 183 16.97 1.83 -2.70
C ASP A 183 16.94 2.82 -1.54
N VAL A 184 16.06 2.60 -0.57
CA VAL A 184 15.88 3.50 0.57
C VAL A 184 16.73 3.01 1.74
N ASP A 185 16.38 1.88 2.35
CA ASP A 185 16.89 1.52 3.68
C ASP A 185 18.35 1.06 3.64
N LEU A 186 18.68 0.10 2.76
CA LEU A 186 20.03 -0.46 2.68
C LEU A 186 21.02 0.58 2.14
N THR A 187 20.63 1.31 1.10
CA THR A 187 21.45 2.39 0.53
C THR A 187 21.63 3.55 1.52
N ASP A 188 20.61 3.95 2.29
CA ASP A 188 20.73 4.99 3.33
C ASP A 188 21.68 4.58 4.45
N ARG A 189 21.57 3.32 4.91
CA ARG A 189 22.44 2.79 5.95
C ARG A 189 23.89 2.73 5.47
N LEU A 190 24.12 2.20 4.26
CA LEU A 190 25.45 2.16 3.65
C LEU A 190 26.04 3.55 3.49
N TYR A 191 25.26 4.49 2.94
CA TYR A 191 25.63 5.89 2.79
C TYR A 191 26.06 6.52 4.11
N THR A 192 25.27 6.32 5.17
CA THR A 192 25.56 6.89 6.50
C THR A 192 26.89 6.39 7.05
N GLN A 193 27.19 5.10 6.91
CA GLN A 193 28.46 4.52 7.36
C GLN A 193 29.64 5.02 6.53
N VAL A 194 29.50 5.10 5.20
CA VAL A 194 30.57 5.62 4.32
C VAL A 194 30.84 7.10 4.57
N LYS A 195 29.79 7.90 4.75
CA LYS A 195 29.89 9.32 5.11
C LYS A 195 30.64 9.50 6.43
N GLN A 196 30.25 8.74 7.46
CA GLN A 196 30.93 8.79 8.76
C GLN A 196 32.41 8.42 8.62
N ALA A 197 32.73 7.32 7.92
CA ALA A 197 34.11 6.91 7.69
C ALA A 197 34.93 7.98 6.94
N ALA A 198 34.35 8.61 5.92
CA ALA A 198 35.01 9.69 5.19
C ALA A 198 35.26 10.90 6.08
N MET A 199 34.29 11.29 6.93
CA MET A 199 34.43 12.41 7.86
C MET A 199 35.45 12.16 8.98
N THR A 200 35.69 10.89 9.36
CA THR A 200 36.76 10.52 10.31
C THR A 200 38.14 10.48 9.66
N GLY A 201 38.24 10.71 8.35
CA GLY A 201 39.49 10.72 7.59
C GLY A 201 39.88 9.37 6.97
N THR A 202 38.98 8.38 7.00
CA THR A 202 39.16 7.10 6.30
C THR A 202 39.05 7.35 4.80
N THR A 203 39.97 6.82 4.00
CA THR A 203 39.91 7.01 2.55
C THR A 203 38.88 6.07 1.92
N LEU A 204 38.31 6.44 0.77
CA LEU A 204 37.38 5.56 0.06
C LEU A 204 38.08 4.30 -0.46
N GLY A 205 39.40 4.36 -0.71
CA GLY A 205 40.19 3.18 -1.02
C GLY A 205 40.23 2.17 0.13
N GLU A 206 40.35 2.63 1.38
CA GLU A 206 40.25 1.77 2.57
C GLU A 206 38.85 1.17 2.72
N VAL A 207 37.79 1.94 2.39
CA VAL A 207 36.40 1.45 2.38
C VAL A 207 36.22 0.32 1.34
N VAL A 208 36.71 0.52 0.11
CA VAL A 208 36.68 -0.50 -0.95
C VAL A 208 37.41 -1.77 -0.51
N GLN A 209 38.58 -1.61 0.13
CA GLN A 209 39.34 -2.74 0.64
C GLN A 209 38.62 -3.49 1.77
N ALA A 210 37.87 -2.77 2.62
CA ALA A 210 37.02 -3.40 3.61
C ALA A 210 35.90 -4.20 2.94
N TRP A 211 35.27 -3.65 1.91
CA TRP A 211 34.19 -4.30 1.16
C TRP A 211 34.63 -5.54 0.39
N SER A 212 35.88 -5.57 -0.11
CA SER A 212 36.41 -6.77 -0.75
C SER A 212 36.56 -7.98 0.19
N SER A 213 36.43 -7.79 1.52
CA SER A 213 36.35 -8.91 2.45
C SER A 213 34.97 -9.59 2.51
N VAL A 214 33.94 -8.93 1.99
CA VAL A 214 32.54 -9.40 1.99
C VAL A 214 32.16 -10.02 0.66
N SER A 215 32.55 -9.38 -0.44
CA SER A 215 32.22 -9.81 -1.79
C SER A 215 33.39 -9.58 -2.74
N ASP A 216 33.74 -10.62 -3.50
CA ASP A 216 34.74 -10.55 -4.56
C ASP A 216 34.18 -9.94 -5.86
N ASN A 217 32.85 -9.77 -5.97
CA ASN A 217 32.23 -9.26 -7.18
C ASN A 217 32.36 -7.73 -7.28
N PRO A 218 33.14 -7.19 -8.24
CA PRO A 218 33.33 -5.74 -8.38
C PRO A 218 32.06 -5.01 -8.83
N ALA A 219 31.07 -5.71 -9.37
CA ALA A 219 29.81 -5.11 -9.78
C ALA A 219 29.04 -4.51 -8.58
N PHE A 220 29.03 -5.18 -7.43
CA PHE A 220 28.36 -4.65 -6.23
C PHE A 220 29.05 -3.41 -5.68
N VAL A 221 30.39 -3.38 -5.71
CA VAL A 221 31.15 -2.18 -5.31
C VAL A 221 30.79 -1.02 -6.23
N LYS A 222 30.79 -1.23 -7.54
CA LYS A 222 30.44 -0.20 -8.51
C LYS A 222 29.03 0.33 -8.30
N GLU A 223 28.04 -0.56 -8.19
CA GLU A 223 26.64 -0.19 -7.99
C GLU A 223 26.43 0.58 -6.67
N ALA A 224 27.11 0.16 -5.60
CA ALA A 224 27.11 0.89 -4.34
C ALA A 224 27.65 2.32 -4.51
N PHE A 225 28.78 2.49 -5.21
CA PHE A 225 29.35 3.82 -5.48
C PHE A 225 28.44 4.69 -6.36
N ASP A 226 27.85 4.13 -7.41
CA ASP A 226 26.94 4.86 -8.31
C ASP A 226 25.74 5.46 -7.53
N ARG A 227 25.30 4.78 -6.46
CA ARG A 227 24.19 5.23 -5.59
C ARG A 227 24.61 6.23 -4.52
N ILE A 228 25.76 6.03 -3.87
CA ILE A 228 26.17 6.87 -2.73
C ILE A 228 26.96 8.11 -3.14
N VAL A 229 27.71 8.08 -4.25
CA VAL A 229 28.60 9.18 -4.69
C VAL A 229 27.83 10.48 -4.94
N PRO A 230 26.69 10.49 -5.67
CA PRO A 230 25.93 11.71 -5.88
C PRO A 230 25.50 12.37 -4.57
N ARG A 231 25.18 11.55 -3.55
CA ARG A 231 24.79 12.02 -2.23
C ARG A 231 25.97 12.57 -1.44
N LEU A 232 27.13 11.91 -1.49
CA LEU A 232 28.35 12.39 -0.85
C LEU A 232 28.79 13.76 -1.39
N LEU A 233 28.63 13.98 -2.70
CA LEU A 233 28.89 15.27 -3.33
C LEU A 233 27.86 16.33 -2.92
N ARG A 234 26.57 15.97 -2.93
CA ARG A 234 25.48 16.87 -2.53
C ARG A 234 25.60 17.33 -1.08
N ASP A 235 25.99 16.44 -0.18
CA ASP A 235 26.20 16.74 1.24
C ASP A 235 27.54 17.42 1.53
N GLY A 236 28.36 17.68 0.51
CA GLY A 236 29.63 18.39 0.63
C GLY A 236 30.72 17.59 1.35
N VAL A 237 30.59 16.27 1.44
CA VAL A 237 31.62 15.39 2.04
C VAL A 237 32.91 15.44 1.22
N PHE A 238 32.76 15.54 -0.10
CA PHE A 238 33.85 15.77 -1.05
C PHE A 238 33.57 17.05 -1.86
N GLN A 239 34.62 17.82 -2.12
CA GLN A 239 34.50 19.10 -2.84
C GLN A 239 34.25 18.92 -4.35
N SER A 240 34.67 17.79 -4.91
CA SER A 240 34.54 17.50 -6.35
C SER A 240 34.58 16.00 -6.62
N ALA A 241 34.14 15.60 -7.80
CA ALA A 241 34.28 14.21 -8.28
C ALA A 241 35.76 13.79 -8.39
N GLY A 242 36.67 14.73 -8.68
CA GLY A 242 38.11 14.47 -8.68
C GLY A 242 38.63 14.08 -7.29
N ALA A 243 38.17 14.76 -6.23
CA ALA A 243 38.55 14.45 -4.86
C ALA A 243 38.09 13.04 -4.42
N ILE A 244 36.97 12.55 -4.98
CA ILE A 244 36.51 11.17 -4.78
C ILE A 244 37.47 10.19 -5.45
N GLY A 245 37.85 10.43 -6.71
CA GLY A 245 38.83 9.61 -7.42
C GLY A 245 40.17 9.55 -6.67
N ASP A 246 40.67 10.69 -6.21
CA ASP A 246 41.91 10.75 -5.42
C ASP A 246 41.80 9.98 -4.10
N SER A 247 40.63 10.00 -3.46
CA SER A 247 40.37 9.25 -2.22
C SER A 247 40.30 7.74 -2.46
N ILE A 248 39.80 7.30 -3.61
CA ILE A 248 39.78 5.89 -4.00
C ILE A 248 41.20 5.39 -4.30
N VAL A 249 42.01 6.18 -5.01
CA VAL A 249 43.40 5.83 -5.35
C VAL A 249 44.28 5.76 -4.10
N LYS A 250 44.00 6.59 -3.09
CA LYS A 250 44.67 6.53 -1.78
C LYS A 250 44.24 5.27 -1.02
N THR A 251 44.87 4.16 -1.32
CA THR A 251 44.84 2.95 -0.50
C THR A 251 46.00 3.01 0.48
N ALA A 252 45.72 3.23 1.76
CA ALA A 252 46.70 2.97 2.80
C ALA A 252 46.95 1.45 2.82
N GLY A 253 48.22 1.04 2.83
CA GLY A 253 48.60 -0.38 2.69
C GLY A 253 47.82 -1.33 3.60
N ALA A 254 47.66 -2.57 3.15
CA ALA A 254 46.77 -3.58 3.72
C ALA A 254 46.77 -3.62 5.26
N ARG A 255 45.70 -3.08 5.84
CA ARG A 255 45.38 -3.21 7.26
C ARG A 255 44.40 -4.37 7.44
N TYR A 256 44.49 -5.05 8.58
CA TYR A 256 43.49 -6.03 9.00
C TYR A 256 42.11 -5.36 9.05
N VAL A 257 41.16 -5.88 8.27
CA VAL A 257 39.78 -5.41 8.26
C VAL A 257 39.04 -6.06 9.42
N ASN A 258 38.40 -5.24 10.27
CA ASN A 258 37.49 -5.78 11.28
C ASN A 258 36.14 -6.10 10.63
N THR A 259 35.81 -7.39 10.51
CA THR A 259 34.56 -7.88 9.90
C THR A 259 33.32 -7.51 10.72
N GLU A 260 33.46 -7.22 12.02
CA GLU A 260 32.36 -6.79 12.88
C GLU A 260 32.06 -5.28 12.77
N HIS A 261 32.83 -4.55 11.97
CA HIS A 261 32.63 -3.11 11.81
C HIS A 261 31.29 -2.81 11.11
N PRO A 262 30.47 -1.85 11.59
CA PRO A 262 29.15 -1.55 11.02
C PRO A 262 29.15 -1.23 9.52
N LEU A 263 30.24 -0.64 9.00
CA LEU A 263 30.44 -0.41 7.57
C LEU A 263 30.45 -1.70 6.75
N VAL A 264 31.10 -2.75 7.27
CA VAL A 264 31.22 -4.07 6.61
C VAL A 264 29.86 -4.76 6.66
N GLY A 265 29.19 -4.75 7.82
CA GLY A 265 27.84 -5.29 7.97
C GLY A 265 26.82 -4.60 7.06
N ALA A 266 26.82 -3.27 6.99
CA ALA A 266 25.92 -2.53 6.10
C ALA A 266 26.16 -2.85 4.61
N TYR A 267 27.40 -3.13 4.22
CA TYR A 267 27.73 -3.54 2.86
C TYR A 267 27.33 -4.99 2.57
N ALA A 268 27.47 -5.88 3.55
CA ALA A 268 26.98 -7.26 3.45
C ALA A 268 25.46 -7.30 3.26
N ASP A 269 24.72 -6.55 4.08
CA ASP A 269 23.27 -6.42 3.97
C ASP A 269 22.87 -5.87 2.58
N PHE A 270 23.60 -4.88 2.07
CA PHE A 270 23.42 -4.34 0.72
C PHE A 270 23.63 -5.40 -0.36
N CYS A 271 24.72 -6.17 -0.30
CA CYS A 271 25.01 -7.22 -1.27
C CYS A 271 23.96 -8.34 -1.25
N GLU A 272 23.48 -8.73 -0.06
CA GLU A 272 22.43 -9.73 0.09
C GLU A 272 21.11 -9.22 -0.51
N GLY A 273 20.71 -7.98 -0.19
CA GLY A 273 19.51 -7.36 -0.76
C GLY A 273 19.55 -7.29 -2.28
N PHE A 274 20.70 -6.88 -2.84
CA PHE A 274 20.91 -6.83 -4.28
C PHE A 274 20.88 -8.19 -4.96
N SER A 275 21.44 -9.22 -4.31
CA SER A 275 21.43 -10.58 -4.83
C SER A 275 20.00 -11.13 -4.89
N LYS A 276 19.22 -10.94 -3.81
CA LYS A 276 17.79 -11.31 -3.77
C LYS A 276 16.96 -10.55 -4.82
N LEU A 277 17.25 -9.27 -5.02
CA LEU A 277 16.60 -8.47 -6.06
C LEU A 277 16.91 -9.05 -7.44
N ALA A 278 18.17 -9.37 -7.73
CA ALA A 278 18.55 -10.01 -8.99
C ALA A 278 17.87 -11.37 -9.21
N GLU A 279 17.74 -12.19 -8.16
CA GLU A 279 17.00 -13.46 -8.19
C GLU A 279 15.52 -13.24 -8.50
N LEU A 280 14.86 -12.27 -7.87
CA LEU A 280 13.45 -11.94 -8.16
C LEU A 280 13.25 -11.46 -9.59
N TYR A 281 14.20 -10.69 -10.13
CA TYR A 281 14.19 -10.27 -11.53
C TYR A 281 14.32 -11.46 -12.50
N ALA A 282 15.17 -12.44 -12.18
CA ALA A 282 15.31 -13.66 -12.94
C ALA A 282 14.00 -14.49 -12.89
N SER A 283 13.46 -14.72 -11.69
CA SER A 283 12.20 -15.45 -11.48
C SER A 283 11.03 -14.82 -12.24
N ARG A 284 10.92 -13.48 -12.24
CA ARG A 284 9.88 -12.77 -13.02
C ARG A 284 10.07 -12.93 -14.53
N SER A 285 11.30 -13.09 -15.01
CA SER A 285 11.58 -13.28 -16.43
C SER A 285 11.27 -14.70 -16.92
N GLU A 286 11.19 -15.68 -16.01
CA GLU A 286 10.86 -17.07 -16.32
C GLU A 286 9.35 -17.36 -16.34
N LEU A 287 8.54 -16.48 -15.74
CA LEU A 287 7.06 -16.50 -15.74
C LEU A 287 6.48 -15.82 -16.99
#